data_AF-A0A556N6Y7-F1
#
_entry.id   AF-A0A556N6Y7-F1
#
_cell.length_a   1.000
_cell.length_b   1.000
_cell.length_c   1.000
_cell.angle_alpha   90.00
_cell.angle_beta   90.00
_cell.angle_gamma   90.00
#
_symmetry.space_group_name_H-M   'P 1'
#
loop_
_entity.id
_entity.type
_entity.pdbx_description
1 polymer ?
#
loop_
_entity_poly.entity_id
_entity_poly.type
_entity_poly.pdbx_seq_one_letter_code
_entity_poly.pdbx_strand_id
1 'polypeptide(L)'
;MKHIHILFWFISIGIFSACAEDKTENNLETGERTFIEELGILDPGEEMEMFECNSGFDDVTKSGNFITNRRIASYWIEDGKKEIHSALFGNEIDSLSQTDNHTKLTYASFVTVYKTDGSSFNVYIDKDSTRVHDFFNKAQTNWESKRKNN
;
A
#
# COMPACT_ATOMS: atom_id res chain seq x y z
N MET A 1 20.99 -63.67 22.45
CA MET A 1 21.95 -62.56 22.57
C MET A 1 21.19 -61.27 22.36
N LYS A 2 21.24 -60.37 23.35
CA LYS A 2 20.51 -59.11 23.39
C LYS A 2 21.32 -57.99 22.72
N HIS A 3 20.58 -56.95 22.33
CA HIS A 3 21.00 -55.58 22.02
C HIS A 3 21.44 -55.29 20.58
N ILE A 4 20.52 -54.67 19.83
CA ILE A 4 20.87 -53.67 18.82
C ILE A 4 20.16 -52.37 19.23
N HIS A 5 20.97 -51.41 19.66
CA HIS A 5 20.62 -50.01 19.87
C HIS A 5 21.05 -49.24 18.63
N ILE A 6 20.13 -48.65 17.86
CA ILE A 6 20.43 -47.57 16.90
C ILE A 6 19.18 -46.66 16.86
N LEU A 7 19.10 -45.70 17.77
CA LEU A 7 19.41 -44.27 17.56
C LEU A 7 18.40 -43.60 16.61
N PHE A 8 17.31 -43.08 17.20
CA PHE A 8 16.36 -42.19 16.55
C PHE A 8 17.06 -40.88 16.18
N TRP A 9 17.31 -40.67 14.89
CA TRP A 9 17.80 -39.41 14.34
C TRP A 9 16.60 -38.46 14.21
N PHE A 10 16.40 -37.60 15.21
CA PHE A 10 15.46 -36.47 15.11
C PHE A 10 16.06 -35.44 14.13
N ILE A 11 15.67 -35.53 12.86
CA ILE A 11 15.89 -34.46 11.89
C ILE A 11 14.94 -33.32 12.28
N SER A 12 15.44 -32.37 13.05
CA SER A 12 14.81 -31.06 13.22
C SER A 12 14.90 -30.34 11.87
N ILE A 13 13.84 -30.44 11.07
CA ILE A 13 13.65 -29.59 9.88
C ILE A 13 13.34 -28.20 10.41
N GLY A 14 14.38 -27.38 10.58
CA GLY A 14 14.24 -25.95 10.81
C GLY A 14 13.72 -25.31 9.54
N ILE A 15 12.41 -25.04 9.49
CA ILE A 15 11.81 -24.18 8.47
C ILE A 15 12.25 -22.76 8.81
N PHE A 16 13.34 -22.29 8.19
CA PHE A 16 13.61 -20.87 8.09
C PHE A 16 12.53 -20.27 7.19
N SER A 17 11.40 -19.89 7.80
CA SER A 17 10.43 -19.02 7.15
C SER A 17 11.15 -17.68 6.96
N ALA A 18 11.65 -17.42 5.75
CA ALA A 18 11.93 -16.06 5.36
C ALA A 18 10.56 -15.35 5.36
N CYS A 19 10.29 -14.55 6.39
CA CYS A 19 9.24 -13.54 6.27
C CYS A 19 9.70 -12.63 5.13
N ALA A 20 9.04 -12.72 3.98
CA ALA A 20 9.14 -11.65 3.00
C ALA A 20 8.69 -10.38 3.71
N GLU A 21 9.48 -9.32 3.59
CA GLU A 21 9.09 -8.00 4.08
C GLU A 21 8.07 -7.43 3.10
N ASP A 22 6.94 -6.94 3.62
CA ASP A 22 5.89 -6.34 2.81
C ASP A 22 6.44 -5.18 1.95
N LYS A 23 5.89 -4.98 0.75
CA LYS A 23 6.30 -3.85 -0.09
C LYS A 23 5.80 -2.52 0.46
N THR A 24 6.72 -1.60 0.67
CA THR A 24 6.51 -0.24 1.20
C THR A 24 7.38 0.77 0.45
N GLU A 25 7.24 2.05 0.78
CA GLU A 25 8.05 3.14 0.23
C GLU A 25 9.56 2.93 0.42
N ASN A 26 9.97 2.18 1.45
CA ASN A 26 11.38 2.01 1.82
C ASN A 26 12.09 0.89 1.05
N ASN A 27 11.35 -0.02 0.42
CA ASN A 27 11.89 -1.19 -0.27
C ASN A 27 11.32 -1.37 -1.70
N LEU A 28 10.75 -0.30 -2.27
CA LEU A 28 10.39 -0.22 -3.68
C LEU A 28 11.64 -0.19 -4.56
N GLU A 29 11.70 -1.11 -5.51
CA GLU A 29 12.78 -1.22 -6.47
C GLU A 29 12.62 -0.18 -7.59
N THR A 30 13.73 0.17 -8.23
CA THR A 30 13.72 1.13 -9.35
C THR A 30 12.79 0.69 -10.49
N GLY A 31 12.71 -0.62 -10.79
CA GLY A 31 11.82 -1.15 -11.82
C GLY A 31 10.34 -1.01 -11.45
N GLU A 32 9.99 -1.27 -10.19
CA GLU A 32 8.63 -1.10 -9.65
C GLU A 32 8.21 0.36 -9.69
N ARG A 33 9.10 1.27 -9.27
CA ARG A 33 8.85 2.70 -9.36
C ARG A 33 8.64 3.16 -10.81
N THR A 34 9.50 2.71 -11.73
CA THR A 34 9.39 3.04 -13.16
C THR A 34 8.05 2.57 -13.72
N PHE A 35 7.60 1.38 -13.34
CA PHE A 35 6.28 0.87 -13.70
C PHE A 35 5.14 1.79 -13.24
N ILE A 36 5.17 2.27 -11.99
CA ILE A 36 4.15 3.20 -11.47
C ILE A 36 4.19 4.54 -12.24
N GLU A 37 5.37 5.03 -12.61
CA GLU A 37 5.53 6.21 -13.46
C GLU A 37 4.94 5.98 -14.86
N GLU A 38 5.15 4.81 -15.47
CA GLU A 38 4.57 4.42 -16.77
C GLU A 38 3.04 4.27 -16.74
N LEU A 39 2.44 4.04 -15.57
CA LEU A 39 0.98 4.11 -15.40
C LEU A 39 0.44 5.55 -15.49
N GLY A 40 1.30 6.57 -15.46
CA GLY A 40 0.92 7.98 -15.55
C GLY A 40 0.32 8.56 -14.26
N ILE A 41 0.49 7.88 -13.13
CA ILE A 41 -0.03 8.29 -11.81
C ILE A 41 1.04 8.78 -10.85
N LEU A 42 2.31 8.66 -11.22
CA LEU A 42 3.45 9.21 -10.50
C LEU A 42 4.29 10.02 -11.48
N ASP A 43 4.44 11.32 -11.23
CA ASP A 43 5.30 12.14 -12.09
C ASP A 43 6.78 11.82 -11.81
N PRO A 44 7.67 11.86 -12.81
CA PRO A 44 9.11 11.75 -12.56
C PRO A 44 9.59 12.77 -11.52
N GLY A 45 10.31 12.28 -10.51
CA GLY A 45 10.82 13.09 -9.40
C GLY A 45 9.80 13.44 -8.31
N GLU A 46 8.55 12.98 -8.42
CA GLU A 46 7.56 13.08 -7.35
C GLU A 46 7.95 12.16 -6.18
N GLU A 47 8.07 12.72 -4.97
CA GLU A 47 8.57 11.98 -3.81
C GLU A 47 7.46 11.06 -3.28
N MET A 48 7.72 9.76 -3.25
CA MET A 48 6.80 8.79 -2.67
C MET A 48 7.03 8.73 -1.17
N GLU A 49 6.02 9.12 -0.40
CA GLU A 49 6.15 9.28 1.05
C GLU A 49 5.54 8.10 1.81
N MET A 50 4.54 7.44 1.23
CA MET A 50 3.97 6.18 1.72
C MET A 50 3.50 5.31 0.55
N PHE A 51 3.68 4.00 0.67
CA PHE A 51 3.22 3.03 -0.31
C PHE A 51 2.71 1.75 0.36
N GLU A 52 1.62 1.21 -0.17
CA GLU A 52 1.02 -0.07 0.22
C GLU A 52 0.67 -0.90 -1.01
N CYS A 53 1.13 -2.15 -1.02
CA CYS A 53 0.70 -3.16 -2.00
C CYS A 53 -0.34 -4.08 -1.35
N ASN A 54 -1.50 -4.26 -2.00
CA ASN A 54 -2.58 -5.12 -1.50
C ASN A 54 -2.83 -6.33 -2.42
N SER A 55 -1.92 -6.60 -3.35
CA SER A 55 -1.96 -7.79 -4.21
C SER A 55 -1.20 -8.93 -3.56
N GLY A 56 -1.63 -10.17 -3.85
CA GLY A 56 -0.95 -11.35 -3.34
C GLY A 56 0.52 -11.36 -3.72
N PHE A 57 1.38 -11.73 -2.77
CA PHE A 57 2.84 -11.75 -2.91
C PHE A 57 3.49 -10.38 -3.21
N ASP A 58 2.83 -9.28 -2.82
CA ASP A 58 3.34 -7.92 -3.01
C ASP A 58 3.70 -7.58 -4.47
N ASP A 59 2.96 -8.14 -5.42
CA ASP A 59 3.18 -7.87 -6.84
C ASP A 59 2.77 -6.42 -7.18
N VAL A 60 3.75 -5.51 -7.15
CA VAL A 60 3.56 -4.08 -7.46
C VAL A 60 3.00 -3.88 -8.87
N THR A 61 3.14 -4.84 -9.79
CA THR A 61 2.54 -4.73 -11.14
C THR A 61 1.02 -4.91 -11.13
N LYS A 62 0.45 -5.37 -10.02
CA LYS A 62 -0.99 -5.65 -9.84
C LYS A 62 -1.69 -4.63 -8.98
N SER A 63 -1.04 -4.08 -7.96
CA SER A 63 -1.68 -3.06 -7.12
C SER A 63 -0.68 -2.12 -6.47
N GLY A 64 -1.17 -0.93 -6.13
CA GLY A 64 -0.44 0.02 -5.31
C GLY A 64 -1.33 1.16 -4.85
N ASN A 65 -1.17 1.53 -3.59
CA ASN A 65 -1.89 2.59 -2.91
C ASN A 65 -0.85 3.50 -2.29
N PHE A 66 -0.81 4.78 -2.66
CA PHE A 66 0.32 5.61 -2.29
C PHE A 66 -0.02 7.08 -2.06
N ILE A 67 0.83 7.70 -1.26
CA ILE A 67 0.87 9.13 -1.00
C ILE A 67 2.22 9.66 -1.46
N THR A 68 2.18 10.78 -2.17
CA THR A 68 3.37 11.56 -2.51
C THR A 68 3.28 12.94 -1.88
N ASN A 69 4.35 13.71 -2.04
CA ASN A 69 4.36 15.13 -1.71
C ASN A 69 3.36 16.00 -2.55
N ARG A 70 2.66 15.41 -3.54
CA ARG A 70 1.73 16.12 -4.45
C ARG A 70 0.33 15.51 -4.51
N ARG A 71 0.17 14.19 -4.33
CA ARG A 71 -1.11 13.51 -4.56
C ARG A 71 -1.30 12.29 -3.67
N ILE A 72 -2.53 11.81 -3.65
CA ILE A 72 -2.90 10.47 -3.18
C ILE A 72 -3.45 9.67 -4.36
N ALA A 73 -3.09 8.40 -4.49
CA ALA A 73 -3.46 7.58 -5.62
C ALA A 73 -3.63 6.09 -5.26
N SER A 74 -4.36 5.38 -6.11
CA SER A 74 -4.57 3.94 -6.05
C SER A 74 -4.64 3.36 -7.45
N TYR A 75 -4.11 2.15 -7.64
CA TYR A 75 -4.34 1.35 -8.83
C TYR A 75 -4.54 -0.13 -8.50
N TRP A 76 -5.33 -0.78 -9.36
CA TRP A 76 -5.53 -2.23 -9.40
C TRP A 76 -5.53 -2.70 -10.85
N ILE A 77 -4.78 -3.76 -11.14
CA ILE A 77 -4.63 -4.34 -12.48
C ILE A 77 -4.91 -5.83 -12.42
N GLU A 78 -6.01 -6.23 -13.03
CA GLU A 78 -6.47 -7.62 -13.06
C GLU A 78 -7.08 -7.95 -14.41
N ASP A 79 -6.74 -9.11 -14.96
CA ASP A 79 -7.24 -9.59 -16.26
C ASP A 79 -7.16 -8.57 -17.41
N GLY A 80 -6.07 -7.80 -17.45
CA GLY A 80 -5.81 -6.77 -18.46
C GLY A 80 -6.63 -5.49 -18.29
N LYS A 81 -7.48 -5.40 -17.25
CA LYS A 81 -8.19 -4.17 -16.88
C LYS A 81 -7.34 -3.38 -15.88
N LYS A 82 -7.44 -2.06 -15.97
CA LYS A 82 -6.77 -1.13 -15.07
C LYS A 82 -7.82 -0.25 -14.40
N GLU A 83 -7.84 -0.27 -13.09
CA GLU A 83 -8.56 0.71 -12.26
C GLU A 83 -7.51 1.64 -11.67
N ILE A 84 -7.62 2.93 -11.96
CA ILE A 84 -6.60 3.92 -11.62
C ILE A 84 -7.29 5.17 -11.14
N HIS A 85 -6.93 5.61 -9.94
CA HIS A 85 -7.47 6.80 -9.31
C HIS A 85 -6.36 7.65 -8.70
N SER A 86 -6.48 8.97 -8.83
CA SER A 86 -5.57 9.91 -8.18
C SER A 86 -6.26 11.23 -7.90
N ALA A 87 -5.77 11.95 -6.90
CA ALA A 87 -6.14 13.34 -6.65
C ALA A 87 -4.96 14.15 -6.12
N LEU A 88 -4.71 15.31 -6.73
CA LEU A 88 -3.76 16.32 -6.28
C LEU A 88 -4.27 16.99 -4.99
N PHE A 89 -3.40 17.02 -3.97
CA PHE A 89 -3.71 17.65 -2.68
C PHE A 89 -4.03 19.15 -2.80
N GLY A 90 -3.49 19.83 -3.81
CA GLY A 90 -3.63 21.29 -3.95
C GLY A 90 -5.02 21.76 -4.37
N ASN A 91 -5.76 20.97 -5.15
CA ASN A 91 -6.98 21.46 -5.82
C ASN A 91 -8.03 20.41 -6.17
N GLU A 92 -7.72 19.11 -6.09
CA GLU A 92 -8.66 18.06 -6.51
C GLU A 92 -9.39 17.40 -5.34
N ILE A 93 -8.97 17.63 -4.10
CA ILE A 93 -9.55 17.00 -2.90
C ILE A 93 -10.43 18.00 -2.13
N ASP A 94 -11.68 17.62 -1.93
CA ASP A 94 -12.66 18.32 -1.08
C ASP A 94 -12.59 17.88 0.37
N SER A 95 -12.49 16.57 0.62
CA SER A 95 -12.38 16.01 1.96
C SER A 95 -11.79 14.60 1.97
N LEU A 96 -11.30 14.18 3.13
CA LEU A 96 -10.74 12.85 3.39
C LEU A 96 -11.47 12.20 4.56
N SER A 97 -11.69 10.89 4.50
CA SER A 97 -12.27 10.11 5.60
C SER A 97 -11.56 8.79 5.78
N GLN A 98 -11.35 8.37 7.04
CA GLN A 98 -10.75 7.09 7.38
C GLN A 98 -11.84 6.06 7.72
N THR A 99 -11.73 4.86 7.16
CA THR A 99 -12.45 3.67 7.64
C THR A 99 -11.43 2.66 8.15
N ASP A 100 -11.42 2.43 9.45
CA ASP A 100 -10.57 1.41 10.08
C ASP A 100 -11.34 0.10 10.29
N ASN A 101 -10.89 -0.94 9.60
CA ASN A 101 -11.41 -2.30 9.66
C ASN A 101 -10.38 -3.30 10.21
N HIS A 102 -9.30 -2.87 10.89
CA HIS A 102 -8.23 -3.77 11.34
C HIS A 102 -8.70 -4.96 12.21
N THR A 103 -9.86 -4.84 12.86
CA THR A 103 -10.48 -5.92 13.66
C THR A 103 -11.31 -6.90 12.83
N LYS A 104 -11.54 -6.64 11.54
CA LYS A 104 -12.36 -7.44 10.64
C LYS A 104 -11.46 -8.24 9.69
N LEU A 105 -11.43 -9.56 9.88
CA LEU A 105 -10.53 -10.47 9.16
C LEU A 105 -10.60 -10.41 7.62
N THR A 106 -11.74 -10.03 7.05
CA THR A 106 -11.98 -10.09 5.59
C THR A 106 -12.09 -8.72 4.94
N TYR A 107 -11.79 -7.62 5.65
CA TYR A 107 -11.98 -6.27 5.15
C TYR A 107 -10.75 -5.42 5.42
N ALA A 108 -10.10 -4.95 4.35
CA ALA A 108 -9.05 -3.94 4.46
C ALA A 108 -9.63 -2.62 5.00
N SER A 109 -8.79 -1.89 5.73
CA SER A 109 -9.02 -0.48 6.04
C SER A 109 -8.83 0.37 4.78
N PHE A 110 -9.37 1.57 4.75
CA PHE A 110 -9.17 2.48 3.61
C PHE A 110 -9.34 3.95 3.98
N VAL A 111 -8.75 4.80 3.15
CA VAL A 111 -9.03 6.24 3.11
C VAL A 111 -9.96 6.51 1.92
N THR A 112 -11.11 7.12 2.18
CA THR A 112 -11.97 7.65 1.12
C THR A 112 -11.53 9.06 0.76
N VAL A 113 -11.25 9.28 -0.52
CA VAL A 113 -10.92 10.58 -1.09
C VAL A 113 -12.15 11.13 -1.79
N TYR A 114 -12.72 12.22 -1.28
CA TYR A 114 -13.81 12.95 -1.93
C TYR A 114 -13.21 14.08 -2.76
N LYS A 115 -13.49 14.09 -4.06
CA LYS A 115 -12.93 15.05 -5.00
C LYS A 115 -13.83 16.27 -5.16
N THR A 116 -13.23 17.40 -5.52
CA THR A 116 -13.96 18.67 -5.77
C THR A 116 -14.92 18.60 -6.94
N ASP A 117 -14.75 17.62 -7.85
CA ASP A 117 -15.68 17.33 -8.95
C ASP A 117 -16.90 16.48 -8.54
N GLY A 118 -17.01 16.11 -7.26
CA GLY A 118 -18.09 15.30 -6.70
C GLY A 118 -17.88 13.79 -6.83
N SER A 119 -16.82 13.32 -7.48
CA SER A 119 -16.44 11.91 -7.50
C SER A 119 -15.69 11.50 -6.22
N SER A 120 -15.55 10.21 -5.99
CA SER A 120 -14.74 9.67 -4.90
C SER A 120 -14.09 8.35 -5.25
N PHE A 121 -13.03 8.00 -4.53
CA PHE A 121 -12.38 6.70 -4.61
C PHE A 121 -11.81 6.29 -3.25
N ASN A 122 -11.58 5.00 -3.07
CA ASN A 122 -10.96 4.45 -1.86
C ASN A 122 -9.51 4.08 -2.13
N VAL A 123 -8.66 4.36 -1.16
CA VAL A 123 -7.26 3.94 -1.12
C VAL A 123 -7.14 2.92 0.01
N TYR A 124 -6.98 1.66 -0.36
CA TYR A 124 -7.02 0.55 0.59
C TYR A 124 -5.67 0.35 1.27
N ILE A 125 -5.70 0.08 2.57
CA ILE A 125 -4.53 -0.23 3.40
C ILE A 125 -4.84 -1.53 4.15
N ASP A 126 -4.26 -2.64 3.70
CA ASP A 126 -4.42 -3.96 4.33
C ASP A 126 -3.28 -4.22 5.33
N LYS A 127 -3.25 -3.40 6.39
CA LYS A 127 -2.23 -3.41 7.45
C LYS A 127 -2.86 -3.22 8.83
N ASP A 128 -2.01 -3.24 9.87
CA ASP A 128 -2.44 -2.94 11.23
C ASP A 128 -2.97 -1.50 11.40
N SER A 129 -3.67 -1.26 12.50
CA SER A 129 -4.28 0.03 12.81
C SER A 129 -3.26 1.17 12.86
N THR A 130 -2.03 0.92 13.30
CA THR A 130 -0.98 1.94 13.36
C THR A 130 -0.63 2.44 11.97
N ARG A 131 -0.34 1.52 11.03
CA ARG A 131 0.00 1.88 9.66
C ARG A 131 -1.17 2.54 8.92
N VAL A 132 -2.40 2.09 9.17
CA VAL A 132 -3.62 2.72 8.64
C VAL A 132 -3.75 4.17 9.13
N HIS A 133 -3.54 4.41 10.42
CA HIS A 133 -3.58 5.75 11.00
C HIS A 133 -2.45 6.64 10.46
N ASP A 134 -1.24 6.12 10.32
CA ASP A 134 -0.11 6.87 9.76
C ASP A 134 -0.41 7.29 8.31
N PHE A 135 -0.96 6.37 7.50
CA PHE A 135 -1.37 6.64 6.13
C PHE A 135 -2.42 7.75 6.06
N PHE A 136 -3.47 7.66 6.88
CA PHE A 136 -4.50 8.70 6.93
C PHE A 136 -3.95 10.06 7.38
N ASN A 137 -3.16 10.08 8.46
CA ASN A 137 -2.57 11.31 9.00
C ASN A 137 -1.64 11.98 8.00
N LYS A 138 -0.86 11.20 7.24
CA LYS A 138 0.00 11.72 6.18
C LYS A 138 -0.81 12.36 5.07
N ALA A 139 -1.86 11.69 4.58
CA ALA A 139 -2.75 12.23 3.55
C ALA A 139 -3.42 13.54 4.02
N GLN A 140 -3.93 13.55 5.25
CA GLN A 140 -4.56 14.74 5.84
C GLN A 140 -3.56 15.90 5.99
N THR A 141 -2.35 15.63 6.47
CA THR A 141 -1.30 16.64 6.63
C THR A 141 -0.93 17.29 5.29
N ASN A 142 -0.75 16.47 4.25
CA ASN A 142 -0.42 16.98 2.91
C ASN A 142 -1.55 17.82 2.33
N TRP A 143 -2.80 17.35 2.45
CA TRP A 143 -3.98 18.08 2.00
C TRP A 143 -4.11 19.45 2.71
N GLU A 144 -4.04 19.46 4.04
CA GLU A 144 -4.15 20.70 4.82
C GLU A 144 -3.01 21.67 4.54
N SER A 145 -1.78 21.16 4.35
CA SER A 145 -0.62 21.98 4.02
C SER A 145 -0.75 22.65 2.66
N LYS A 146 -1.17 21.91 1.63
CA LYS A 146 -1.33 22.47 0.28
C LYS A 146 -2.51 23.43 0.18
N ARG A 147 -3.61 23.18 0.92
CA ARG A 147 -4.77 24.08 0.96
C ARG A 147 -4.49 25.42 1.62
N LYS A 148 -3.55 25.50 2.58
CA LYS A 148 -3.13 26.76 3.21
C LYS A 148 -2.24 27.63 2.32
N ASN A 149 -1.61 27.02 1.31
CA ASN A 149 -0.65 27.68 0.42
C ASN A 149 -1.27 28.12 -0.92
N ASN A 150 -2.56 27.86 -1.13
CA ASN A 150 -3.36 28.26 -2.30
C ASN A 150 -4.42 29.28 -1.89
#